data_AF-J0XVW4-F1
#
_entry.id   AF-J0XVW4-F1
#
_cell.length_a   1.000
_cell.length_b   1.000
_cell.length_c   1.000
_cell.angle_alpha   90.00
_cell.angle_beta   90.00
_cell.angle_gamma   90.00
#
_symmetry.space_group_name_H-M   'P 1'
#
loop_
_entity.id
_entity.type
_entity.pdbx_description
1 polymer ?
#
loop_
_entity_poly.entity_id
_entity_poly.type
_entity_poly.pdbx_seq_one_letter_code
_entity_poly.pdbx_strand_id
1 'polypeptide(L)'
;MAIVKINKQRYWSIFMLEEEDLLLVRRAGEAIIPRQEAVFEEFYAWLEFQPEYSADYSEEIIDRFDRQSAIFWKHILSAQVDEESVHYRERLVQDLLKLGLPFEAYLSAVFAFHELIEKAFVQEGVASFELMQAFKKVSSVGIFIAIDTFNNEMNKQLQEQNNMLMQLSTPVTPIWEQILLLPVVGIVDSFRAQNIMTAVLQEIADYQAKVFILDISGVGVVDTAVANYFIKVSKAANLMGCECIISGVTPAVAQTLVELGIDIENIQTNVNIKEALKTAIGQI
;
A
#
# COMPACT_ATOMS: atom_id res chain seq x y z
N MET A 1 -7.56 -2.94 -9.47
CA MET A 1 -8.52 -1.86 -9.82
C MET A 1 -7.73 -0.69 -10.33
N ALA A 2 -8.10 -0.10 -11.47
CA ALA A 2 -7.49 1.16 -11.89
C ALA A 2 -7.86 2.25 -10.87
N ILE A 3 -6.86 2.88 -10.25
CA ILE A 3 -7.05 4.06 -9.41
C ILE A 3 -7.57 5.14 -10.37
N VAL A 4 -8.87 5.43 -10.31
CA VAL A 4 -9.47 6.46 -11.15
C VAL A 4 -8.94 7.80 -10.64
N LYS A 5 -7.93 8.37 -11.30
CA LYS A 5 -7.41 9.71 -10.98
C LYS A 5 -8.57 10.70 -10.91
N ILE A 6 -8.83 11.21 -9.72
CA ILE A 6 -9.89 12.18 -9.48
C ILE A 6 -9.33 13.54 -9.87
N ASN A 7 -9.83 14.10 -10.98
CA ASN A 7 -9.45 15.45 -11.38
C ASN A 7 -10.36 16.49 -10.70
N LYS A 8 -9.98 17.76 -10.75
CA LYS A 8 -10.75 18.85 -10.14
C LYS A 8 -12.23 18.84 -10.55
N GLN A 9 -12.54 18.57 -11.81
CA GLN A 9 -13.92 18.55 -12.35
C GLN A 9 -14.78 17.46 -11.70
N ARG A 10 -14.17 16.35 -11.28
CA ARG A 10 -14.87 15.27 -10.61
C ARG A 10 -15.32 15.65 -9.20
N TYR A 11 -14.57 16.48 -8.45
CA TYR A 11 -15.02 16.97 -7.14
C TYR A 11 -16.27 17.84 -7.26
N TRP A 12 -16.32 18.72 -8.26
CA TRP A 12 -17.49 19.55 -8.52
C TRP A 12 -18.75 18.72 -8.79
N SER A 13 -18.61 17.63 -9.55
CA SER A 13 -19.72 16.71 -9.81
C SER A 13 -20.13 15.88 -8.59
N ILE A 14 -19.17 15.33 -7.83
CA ILE A 14 -19.47 14.48 -6.66
C ILE A 14 -20.23 15.27 -5.59
N PHE A 15 -19.81 16.51 -5.34
CA PHE A 15 -20.34 17.33 -4.26
C PHE A 15 -21.40 18.33 -4.70
N MET A 16 -21.83 18.28 -5.97
CA MET A 16 -22.80 19.21 -6.55
C MET A 16 -22.43 20.67 -6.25
N LEU A 17 -21.15 20.99 -6.46
CA LEU A 17 -20.63 22.34 -6.22
C LEU A 17 -21.05 23.27 -7.33
N GLU A 18 -21.46 24.46 -6.93
CA GLU A 18 -21.74 25.59 -7.80
C GLU A 18 -20.81 26.76 -7.42
N GLU A 19 -20.51 27.64 -8.37
CA GLU A 19 -19.68 28.82 -8.09
C GLU A 19 -20.26 29.70 -6.96
N GLU A 20 -21.59 29.70 -6.81
CA GLU A 20 -22.28 30.39 -5.72
C GLU A 20 -21.91 29.82 -4.34
N ASP A 21 -21.75 28.50 -4.21
CA ASP A 21 -21.31 27.87 -2.96
C ASP A 21 -19.93 28.42 -2.53
N LEU A 22 -18.98 28.49 -3.49
CA LEU A 22 -17.63 29.00 -3.22
C LEU A 22 -17.65 30.48 -2.84
N LEU A 23 -18.48 31.29 -3.51
CA LEU A 23 -18.61 32.72 -3.23
C LEU A 23 -19.23 32.98 -1.84
N LEU A 24 -20.25 32.21 -1.45
CA LEU A 24 -20.87 32.30 -0.13
C LEU A 24 -19.86 32.01 0.98
N VAL A 25 -19.11 30.92 0.86
CA VAL A 25 -18.09 30.54 1.84
C VAL A 25 -16.97 31.59 1.92
N ARG A 26 -16.51 32.14 0.78
CA ARG A 26 -15.48 33.20 0.77
C ARG A 26 -15.93 34.46 1.50
N ARG A 27 -17.14 34.94 1.21
CA ARG A 27 -17.71 36.14 1.86
C ARG A 27 -17.89 35.95 3.36
N ALA A 28 -18.41 34.79 3.76
CA ALA A 28 -18.53 34.46 5.17
C ALA A 28 -17.15 34.31 5.84
N GLY A 29 -16.18 33.76 5.13
CA GLY A 29 -14.78 33.66 5.55
C GLY A 29 -14.16 35.02 5.87
N GLU A 30 -14.41 36.04 5.07
CA GLU A 30 -13.98 37.42 5.33
C GLU A 30 -14.61 37.98 6.62
N ALA A 31 -15.90 37.69 6.86
CA ALA A 31 -16.61 38.18 8.04
C ALA A 31 -16.10 37.57 9.35
N ILE A 32 -15.58 36.34 9.33
CA ILE A 32 -15.08 35.66 10.53
C ILE A 32 -13.57 35.82 10.77
N ILE A 33 -12.86 36.63 9.96
CA ILE A 33 -11.43 36.94 10.19
C ILE A 33 -11.17 37.42 11.63
N PRO A 34 -11.99 38.31 12.24
CA PRO A 34 -11.77 38.73 13.64
C PRO A 34 -11.86 37.60 14.67
N ARG A 35 -12.45 36.46 14.32
CA ARG A 35 -12.59 35.28 15.18
C ARG A 35 -11.47 34.26 15.01
N GLN A 36 -10.55 34.48 14.06
CA GLN A 36 -9.51 33.51 13.74
C GLN A 36 -8.71 33.06 14.98
N GLU A 37 -8.24 34.02 15.79
CA GLU A 37 -7.47 33.73 17.00
C GLU A 37 -8.27 32.87 17.99
N ALA A 38 -9.50 33.29 18.30
CA ALA A 38 -10.39 32.55 19.20
C ALA A 38 -10.72 31.13 18.69
N VAL A 39 -10.91 30.95 17.40
CA VAL A 39 -11.15 29.62 16.81
C VAL A 39 -9.95 28.70 17.00
N PHE A 40 -8.73 29.19 16.80
CA PHE A 40 -7.53 28.39 17.02
C PHE A 40 -7.30 28.11 18.50
N GLU A 41 -7.53 29.07 19.40
CA GLU A 41 -7.47 28.86 20.86
C GLU A 41 -8.43 27.75 21.30
N GLU A 42 -9.70 27.80 20.87
CA GLU A 42 -10.68 26.75 21.16
C GLU A 42 -10.30 25.39 20.55
N PHE A 43 -9.71 25.40 19.35
CA PHE A 43 -9.26 24.17 18.69
C PHE A 43 -8.08 23.52 19.41
N TYR A 44 -7.07 24.28 19.81
CA TYR A 44 -5.92 23.76 20.57
C TYR A 44 -6.34 23.26 21.95
N ALA A 45 -7.23 24.00 22.63
CA ALA A 45 -7.81 23.52 23.88
C ALA A 45 -8.55 22.19 23.68
N TRP A 46 -9.31 22.02 22.59
CA TRP A 46 -9.97 20.76 22.26
C TRP A 46 -8.97 19.61 22.01
N LEU A 47 -7.87 19.88 21.31
CA LEU A 47 -6.81 18.89 21.03
C LEU A 47 -6.17 18.34 22.31
N GLU A 48 -5.93 19.19 23.32
CA GLU A 48 -5.32 18.77 24.60
C GLU A 48 -6.14 17.70 25.35
N PHE A 49 -7.46 17.67 25.14
CA PHE A 49 -8.35 16.69 25.77
C PHE A 49 -8.50 15.39 24.97
N GLN A 50 -7.93 15.30 23.77
CA GLN A 50 -8.04 14.11 22.93
C GLN A 50 -6.88 13.13 23.21
N PRO A 51 -7.17 11.85 23.52
CA PRO A 51 -6.14 10.85 23.81
C PRO A 51 -5.06 10.73 22.72
N GLU A 52 -5.45 10.83 21.46
CA GLU A 52 -4.62 10.68 20.27
C GLU A 52 -3.54 11.76 20.15
N TYR A 53 -3.71 12.90 20.84
CA TYR A 53 -2.82 14.05 20.81
C TYR A 53 -2.05 14.26 22.12
N SER A 54 -2.25 13.40 23.13
CA SER A 54 -1.87 13.68 24.53
C SER A 54 -0.55 13.05 25.04
N ALA A 55 0.01 12.03 24.37
CA ALA A 55 1.12 11.24 24.95
C ALA A 55 2.37 11.07 24.07
N ASP A 56 2.24 10.83 22.76
CA ASP A 56 3.39 10.45 21.90
C ASP A 56 3.55 11.32 20.63
N TYR A 57 2.53 12.12 20.29
CA TYR A 57 2.41 12.80 19.00
C TYR A 57 2.38 14.33 19.12
N SER A 58 2.49 14.88 20.34
CA SER A 58 2.00 16.23 20.65
C SER A 58 2.87 17.37 20.11
N GLU A 59 4.15 17.46 20.47
CA GLU A 59 4.91 18.70 20.21
C GLU A 59 5.17 18.96 18.72
N GLU A 60 5.60 17.96 17.94
CA GLU A 60 5.95 18.17 16.53
C GLU A 60 4.71 18.38 15.64
N ILE A 61 3.61 17.69 15.94
CA ILE A 61 2.35 17.85 15.19
C ILE A 61 1.68 19.16 15.54
N ILE A 62 1.66 19.56 16.82
CA ILE A 62 1.11 20.85 17.25
C ILE A 62 1.96 22.00 16.71
N ASP A 63 3.30 21.94 16.77
CA ASP A 63 4.20 22.93 16.17
C ASP A 63 3.98 23.05 14.65
N ARG A 64 3.76 21.92 13.96
CA ARG A 64 3.43 21.93 12.53
C ARG A 64 2.06 22.58 12.26
N PHE A 65 1.04 22.27 13.05
CA PHE A 65 -0.27 22.93 12.96
C PHE A 65 -0.16 24.44 13.21
N ASP A 66 0.58 24.84 14.22
CA ASP A 66 0.79 26.25 14.58
C ASP A 66 1.48 27.03 13.46
N ARG A 67 2.60 26.51 12.92
CA ARG A 67 3.32 27.12 11.79
C ARG A 67 2.51 27.23 10.51
N GLN A 68 1.52 26.35 10.32
CA GLN A 68 0.67 26.33 9.13
C GLN A 68 -0.74 26.89 9.37
N SER A 69 -1.08 27.32 10.58
CA SER A 69 -2.43 27.74 10.98
C SER A 69 -3.01 28.81 10.07
N ALA A 70 -2.23 29.85 9.75
CA ALA A 70 -2.63 30.93 8.84
C ALA A 70 -2.86 30.45 7.39
N ILE A 71 -2.04 29.50 6.93
CA ILE A 71 -2.16 28.90 5.59
C ILE A 71 -3.40 27.99 5.53
N PHE A 72 -3.62 27.19 6.57
CA PHE A 72 -4.77 26.31 6.72
C PHE A 72 -6.09 27.10 6.78
N TRP A 73 -6.15 28.16 7.59
CA TRP A 73 -7.28 29.09 7.67
C TRP A 73 -7.64 29.64 6.29
N LYS A 74 -6.64 30.13 5.56
CA LYS A 74 -6.80 30.63 4.20
C LYS A 74 -7.29 29.53 3.24
N HIS A 75 -6.77 28.31 3.32
CA HIS A 75 -7.17 27.22 2.42
C HIS A 75 -8.60 26.70 2.64
N ILE A 76 -9.10 26.76 3.87
CA ILE A 76 -10.50 26.42 4.18
C ILE A 76 -11.42 27.54 3.69
N LEU A 77 -11.15 28.79 4.07
CA LEU A 77 -12.06 29.90 3.83
C LEU A 77 -11.97 30.50 2.42
N SER A 78 -10.87 30.25 1.69
CA SER A 78 -10.79 30.59 0.27
C SER A 78 -11.70 29.72 -0.61
N ALA A 79 -12.25 28.62 -0.08
CA ALA A 79 -13.12 27.68 -0.78
C ALA A 79 -12.55 27.26 -2.15
N GLN A 80 -11.23 27.12 -2.27
CA GLN A 80 -10.58 26.73 -3.52
C GLN A 80 -10.73 25.22 -3.76
N VAL A 81 -11.13 24.89 -5.00
CA VAL A 81 -11.26 23.52 -5.53
C VAL A 81 -10.65 23.49 -6.93
N ASP A 82 -9.36 23.77 -6.97
CA ASP A 82 -8.49 23.73 -8.14
C ASP A 82 -7.35 22.71 -7.94
N GLU A 83 -6.50 22.55 -8.94
CA GLU A 83 -5.39 21.60 -8.84
C GLU A 83 -4.41 21.93 -7.71
N GLU A 84 -4.10 23.21 -7.49
CA GLU A 84 -3.13 23.63 -6.48
C GLU A 84 -3.63 23.32 -5.06
N SER A 85 -4.88 23.68 -4.76
CA SER A 85 -5.52 23.39 -3.47
C SER A 85 -5.69 21.88 -3.21
N VAL A 86 -5.95 21.08 -4.25
CA VAL A 86 -5.98 19.61 -4.13
C VAL A 86 -4.60 19.07 -3.77
N HIS A 87 -3.55 19.44 -4.52
CA HIS A 87 -2.19 18.98 -4.23
C HIS A 87 -1.65 19.45 -2.87
N TYR A 88 -2.08 20.62 -2.40
CA TYR A 88 -1.77 21.07 -1.05
C TYR A 88 -2.38 20.14 0.01
N ARG A 89 -3.67 19.82 -0.11
CA ARG A 89 -4.39 18.94 0.83
C ARG A 89 -3.84 17.52 0.83
N GLU A 90 -3.52 16.97 -0.34
CA GLU A 90 -2.86 15.66 -0.46
C GLU A 90 -1.51 15.63 0.28
N ARG A 91 -0.66 16.65 0.06
CA ARG A 91 0.64 16.74 0.73
C ARG A 91 0.52 16.89 2.25
N LEU A 92 -0.42 17.71 2.72
CA LEU A 92 -0.67 17.87 4.15
C LEU A 92 -1.02 16.53 4.81
N VAL A 93 -1.93 15.77 4.20
CA VAL A 93 -2.33 14.44 4.69
C VAL A 93 -1.15 13.47 4.66
N GLN A 94 -0.40 13.41 3.57
CA GLN A 94 0.79 12.55 3.45
C GLN A 94 1.83 12.86 4.52
N ASP A 95 2.09 14.13 4.80
CA ASP A 95 3.08 14.53 5.79
C ASP A 95 2.64 14.20 7.22
N LEU A 96 1.34 14.36 7.54
CA LEU A 96 0.81 13.96 8.85
C LEU A 96 0.83 12.44 9.04
N LEU A 97 0.56 11.67 7.99
CA LEU A 97 0.68 10.20 8.02
C LEU A 97 2.12 9.74 8.26
N LYS A 98 3.12 10.43 7.69
CA LYS A 98 4.55 10.13 7.95
C LYS A 98 4.97 10.39 9.40
N LEU A 99 4.30 11.32 10.08
CA LEU A 99 4.49 11.59 11.51
C LEU A 99 3.77 10.56 12.40
N GLY A 100 3.09 9.57 11.81
CA GLY A 100 2.41 8.51 12.54
C GLY A 100 1.05 8.92 13.12
N LEU A 101 0.52 10.09 12.76
CA LEU A 101 -0.80 10.52 13.23
C LEU A 101 -1.88 9.53 12.71
N PRO A 102 -2.68 8.91 13.61
CA PRO A 102 -3.77 8.05 13.19
C PRO A 102 -4.78 8.81 12.31
N PHE A 103 -5.31 8.14 11.29
CA PHE A 103 -6.23 8.78 10.35
C PHE A 103 -7.52 9.25 11.02
N GLU A 104 -8.00 8.49 12.01
CA GLU A 104 -9.15 8.83 12.84
C GLU A 104 -8.92 10.11 13.64
N ALA A 105 -7.70 10.32 14.14
CA ALA A 105 -7.33 11.55 14.84
C ALA A 105 -7.41 12.74 13.88
N TYR A 106 -6.77 12.63 12.71
CA TYR A 106 -6.84 13.66 11.66
C TYR A 106 -8.28 14.03 11.30
N LEU A 107 -9.16 13.04 11.05
CA LEU A 107 -10.56 13.32 10.72
C LEU A 107 -11.29 13.99 11.88
N SER A 108 -11.05 13.57 13.11
CA SER A 108 -11.66 14.16 14.31
C SER A 108 -11.28 15.64 14.44
N ALA A 109 -10.01 15.97 14.21
CA ALA A 109 -9.53 17.36 14.17
C ALA A 109 -10.20 18.18 13.06
N VAL A 110 -10.34 17.62 11.86
CA VAL A 110 -11.04 18.29 10.75
C VAL A 110 -12.51 18.57 11.12
N PHE A 111 -13.22 17.61 11.69
CA PHE A 111 -14.61 17.80 12.11
C PHE A 111 -14.76 18.82 13.24
N ALA A 112 -13.90 18.76 14.26
CA ALA A 112 -13.89 19.74 15.34
C ALA A 112 -13.62 21.16 14.83
N PHE A 113 -12.70 21.30 13.88
CA PHE A 113 -12.41 22.60 13.29
C PHE A 113 -13.58 23.14 12.46
N HIS A 114 -14.25 22.29 11.66
CA HIS A 114 -15.45 22.70 10.91
C HIS A 114 -16.57 23.17 11.84
N GLU A 115 -16.80 22.49 12.97
CA GLU A 115 -17.77 22.91 14.00
C GLU A 115 -17.44 24.31 14.55
N LEU A 116 -16.16 24.62 14.80
CA LEU A 116 -15.74 25.94 15.28
C LEU A 116 -15.95 27.04 14.22
N ILE A 117 -15.73 26.73 12.94
CA ILE A 117 -16.03 27.66 11.84
C ILE A 117 -17.54 27.93 11.74
N GLU A 118 -18.38 26.90 11.86
CA GLU A 118 -19.84 27.07 11.86
C GLU A 118 -20.31 27.91 13.05
N LYS A 119 -19.74 27.70 14.24
CA LYS A 119 -19.97 28.58 15.41
C LYS A 119 -19.55 30.02 15.14
N ALA A 120 -18.40 30.25 14.50
CA ALA A 120 -17.96 31.59 14.15
C ALA A 120 -18.94 32.29 13.18
N PHE A 121 -19.50 31.56 12.20
CA PHE A 121 -20.54 32.11 11.33
C PHE A 121 -21.79 32.55 12.09
N VAL A 122 -22.20 31.77 13.12
CA VAL A 122 -23.34 32.13 13.97
C VAL A 122 -23.03 33.35 14.83
N GLN A 123 -21.84 33.41 15.43
CA GLN A 123 -21.43 34.50 16.32
C GLN A 123 -21.29 35.85 15.60
N GLU A 124 -20.84 35.84 14.34
CA GLU A 124 -20.75 37.04 13.50
C GLU A 124 -22.07 37.36 12.79
N GLY A 125 -23.14 36.59 13.02
CA GLY A 125 -24.47 36.85 12.47
C GLY A 125 -24.57 36.66 10.95
N VAL A 126 -23.64 35.92 10.35
CA VAL A 126 -23.61 35.63 8.89
C VAL A 126 -24.19 34.27 8.54
N ALA A 127 -24.51 33.45 9.55
CA ALA A 127 -25.09 32.13 9.36
C ALA A 127 -26.43 32.17 8.60
N SER A 128 -26.51 31.43 7.49
CA SER A 128 -27.74 31.15 6.75
C SER A 128 -27.78 29.67 6.36
N PHE A 129 -28.96 29.17 6.00
CA PHE A 129 -29.12 27.79 5.54
C PHE A 129 -28.26 27.50 4.29
N GLU A 130 -28.25 28.43 3.35
CA GLU A 130 -27.46 28.37 2.11
C GLU A 130 -25.97 28.36 2.41
N LEU A 131 -25.51 29.21 3.34
CA LEU A 131 -24.10 29.21 3.75
C LEU A 131 -23.71 27.89 4.42
N MET A 132 -24.53 27.33 5.31
CA MET A 132 -24.22 26.05 5.96
C MET A 132 -24.15 24.91 4.95
N GLN A 133 -25.05 24.88 3.96
CA GLN A 133 -24.97 23.91 2.87
C GLN A 133 -23.72 24.09 2.02
N ALA A 134 -23.43 25.32 1.60
CA ALA A 134 -22.25 25.63 0.81
C ALA A 134 -20.96 25.23 1.54
N PHE A 135 -20.84 25.58 2.82
CA PHE A 135 -19.72 25.22 3.66
C PHE A 135 -19.57 23.70 3.78
N LYS A 136 -20.67 22.98 4.03
CA LYS A 136 -20.67 21.51 4.08
C LYS A 136 -20.20 20.88 2.77
N LYS A 137 -20.65 21.37 1.61
CA LYS A 137 -20.19 20.85 0.31
C LYS A 137 -18.69 21.07 0.12
N VAL A 138 -18.23 22.30 0.35
CA VAL A 138 -16.82 22.68 0.18
C VAL A 138 -15.91 21.90 1.14
N SER A 139 -16.31 21.79 2.41
CA SER A 139 -15.55 21.06 3.44
C SER A 139 -15.50 19.55 3.16
N SER A 140 -16.58 18.98 2.61
CA SER A 140 -16.63 17.58 2.20
C SER A 140 -15.59 17.23 1.13
N VAL A 141 -15.21 18.18 0.26
CA VAL A 141 -14.12 17.97 -0.72
C VAL A 141 -12.80 17.69 0.01
N GLY A 142 -12.47 18.48 1.04
CA GLY A 142 -11.23 18.31 1.81
C GLY A 142 -11.18 16.97 2.54
N ILE A 143 -12.29 16.58 3.16
CA ILE A 143 -12.44 15.27 3.83
C ILE A 143 -12.25 14.13 2.82
N PHE A 144 -12.88 14.23 1.66
CA PHE A 144 -12.78 13.21 0.64
C PHE A 144 -11.37 13.07 0.06
N ILE A 145 -10.67 14.20 -0.18
CA ILE A 145 -9.25 14.17 -0.59
C ILE A 145 -8.41 13.45 0.47
N ALA A 146 -8.66 13.71 1.75
CA ALA A 146 -7.92 13.03 2.82
C ALA A 146 -8.18 11.53 2.86
N ILE A 147 -9.44 11.10 2.72
CA ILE A 147 -9.82 9.68 2.63
C ILE A 147 -9.16 9.01 1.42
N ASP A 148 -9.22 9.63 0.25
CA ASP A 148 -8.62 9.07 -0.97
C ASP A 148 -7.10 8.97 -0.84
N THR A 149 -6.45 10.02 -0.33
CA THR A 149 -5.00 10.05 -0.09
C THR A 149 -4.58 8.96 0.89
N PHE A 150 -5.28 8.81 2.02
CA PHE A 150 -5.00 7.77 3.00
C PHE A 150 -5.17 6.36 2.42
N ASN A 151 -6.27 6.11 1.72
CA ASN A 151 -6.52 4.82 1.07
C ASN A 151 -5.45 4.48 0.03
N ASN A 152 -5.03 5.47 -0.77
CA ASN A 152 -3.97 5.27 -1.76
C ASN A 152 -2.63 4.95 -1.09
N GLU A 153 -2.27 5.66 -0.01
CA GLU A 153 -1.02 5.41 0.72
C GLU A 153 -1.04 4.04 1.43
N MET A 154 -2.15 3.68 2.07
CA MET A 154 -2.34 2.37 2.70
C MET A 154 -2.24 1.22 1.68
N ASN A 155 -2.91 1.36 0.52
CA ASN A 155 -2.82 0.37 -0.55
C ASN A 155 -1.40 0.24 -1.10
N LYS A 156 -0.69 1.37 -1.23
CA LYS A 156 0.70 1.39 -1.67
C LYS A 156 1.61 0.68 -0.67
N GLN A 157 1.48 0.97 0.62
CA GLN A 157 2.24 0.27 1.68
C GLN A 157 1.93 -1.23 1.69
N LEU A 158 0.66 -1.61 1.54
CA LEU A 158 0.28 -3.03 1.45
C LEU A 158 0.89 -3.70 0.22
N GLN A 159 0.94 -3.02 -0.92
CA GLN A 159 1.60 -3.52 -2.12
C GLN A 159 3.12 -3.65 -1.93
N GLU A 160 3.76 -2.65 -1.32
CA GLU A 160 5.19 -2.67 -1.01
C GLU A 160 5.53 -3.80 -0.03
N GLN A 161 4.74 -3.99 1.03
CA GLN A 161 4.89 -5.10 1.95
C GLN A 161 4.70 -6.45 1.26
N ASN A 162 3.67 -6.60 0.42
CA ASN A 162 3.48 -7.82 -0.37
C ASN A 162 4.66 -8.08 -1.32
N ASN A 163 5.19 -7.05 -1.97
CA ASN A 163 6.35 -7.18 -2.84
C ASN A 163 7.61 -7.55 -2.07
N MET A 164 7.83 -6.97 -0.88
CA MET A 164 8.94 -7.35 0.01
C MET A 164 8.81 -8.79 0.48
N LEU A 165 7.60 -9.22 0.88
CA LEU A 165 7.32 -10.62 1.21
C LEU A 165 7.61 -11.53 0.01
N MET A 166 7.27 -11.11 -1.22
CA MET A 166 7.60 -11.86 -2.44
C MET A 166 9.10 -11.95 -2.69
N GLN A 167 9.85 -10.84 -2.54
CA GLN A 167 11.32 -10.83 -2.69
C GLN A 167 12.03 -11.71 -1.65
N LEU A 168 11.51 -11.77 -0.42
CA LEU A 168 12.02 -12.64 0.63
C LEU A 168 11.63 -14.12 0.44
N SER A 169 10.71 -14.44 -0.47
CA SER A 169 10.05 -15.76 -0.50
C SER A 169 10.70 -16.83 -1.37
N THR A 170 11.80 -16.57 -2.08
CA THR A 170 12.46 -17.61 -2.92
C THR A 170 13.90 -17.23 -3.33
N PRO A 171 14.85 -17.03 -2.39
CA PRO A 171 16.23 -16.83 -2.79
C PRO A 171 16.80 -18.17 -3.29
N VAL A 172 17.09 -18.25 -4.60
CA VAL A 172 17.96 -19.30 -5.14
C VAL A 172 19.32 -19.10 -4.48
N THR A 173 19.75 -20.07 -3.68
CA THR A 173 20.92 -19.92 -2.82
C THR A 173 21.99 -20.94 -3.22
N PRO A 174 23.25 -20.54 -3.45
CA PRO A 174 24.35 -21.49 -3.58
C PRO A 174 24.58 -22.17 -2.22
N ILE A 175 24.45 -23.49 -2.19
CA ILE A 175 24.66 -24.29 -0.96
C ILE A 175 25.92 -25.15 -1.03
N TRP A 176 26.50 -25.30 -2.23
CA TRP A 176 27.77 -25.97 -2.47
C TRP A 176 28.38 -25.45 -3.78
N GLU A 177 29.63 -25.80 -4.06
CA GLU A 177 30.25 -25.54 -5.36
C GLU A 177 29.41 -26.18 -6.48
N GLN A 178 28.97 -25.35 -7.44
CA GLN A 178 28.12 -25.74 -8.58
C GLN A 178 26.73 -26.32 -8.20
N ILE A 179 26.26 -26.14 -6.95
CA ILE A 179 24.94 -26.60 -6.49
C ILE A 179 24.12 -25.43 -5.94
N LEU A 180 22.94 -25.23 -6.54
CA LEU A 180 21.94 -24.24 -6.13
C LEU A 180 20.76 -24.92 -5.42
N LEU A 181 20.15 -24.23 -4.47
CA LEU A 181 18.92 -24.63 -3.79
C LEU A 181 17.85 -23.55 -3.93
N LEU A 182 16.65 -23.94 -4.31
CA LEU A 182 15.46 -23.11 -4.24
C LEU A 182 14.39 -23.79 -3.37
N PRO A 183 14.14 -23.29 -2.16
CA PRO A 183 12.99 -23.71 -1.37
C PRO A 183 11.73 -22.97 -1.81
N VAL A 184 10.66 -23.71 -2.13
CA VAL A 184 9.35 -23.17 -2.49
C VAL A 184 8.37 -23.39 -1.34
N VAL A 185 7.84 -22.28 -0.82
CA VAL A 185 6.87 -22.28 0.29
C VAL A 185 5.59 -21.53 -0.11
N GLY A 186 4.45 -22.10 0.26
CA GLY A 186 3.13 -21.49 0.06
C GLY A 186 2.58 -21.64 -1.36
N ILE A 187 1.74 -20.69 -1.77
CA ILE A 187 1.03 -20.73 -3.05
C ILE A 187 1.91 -20.13 -4.15
N VAL A 188 2.12 -20.87 -5.25
CA VAL A 188 2.85 -20.39 -6.43
C VAL A 188 1.83 -19.92 -7.48
N ASP A 189 1.73 -18.61 -7.69
CA ASP A 189 0.96 -18.06 -8.81
C ASP A 189 1.84 -17.89 -10.06
N SER A 190 1.23 -17.56 -11.20
CA SER A 190 1.91 -17.36 -12.48
C SER A 190 2.99 -16.27 -12.45
N PHE A 191 2.82 -15.23 -11.64
CA PHE A 191 3.78 -14.12 -11.53
C PHE A 191 5.01 -14.55 -10.73
N ARG A 192 4.80 -15.19 -9.57
CA ARG A 192 5.88 -15.78 -8.76
C ARG A 192 6.66 -16.81 -9.55
N ALA A 193 5.96 -17.69 -10.27
CA ALA A 193 6.55 -18.63 -11.20
C ALA A 193 7.50 -17.95 -12.22
N GLN A 194 7.05 -16.90 -12.91
CA GLN A 194 7.92 -16.23 -13.89
C GLN A 194 9.18 -15.62 -13.25
N ASN A 195 9.04 -15.04 -12.06
CA ASN A 195 10.17 -14.45 -11.32
C ASN A 195 11.17 -15.52 -10.87
N ILE A 196 10.68 -16.63 -10.32
CA ILE A 196 11.52 -17.77 -9.92
C ILE A 196 12.29 -18.32 -11.13
N MET A 197 11.66 -18.44 -12.30
CA MET A 197 12.32 -18.95 -13.50
C MET A 197 13.49 -18.03 -13.89
N THR A 198 13.22 -16.73 -13.92
CA THR A 198 14.23 -15.73 -14.29
C THR A 198 15.40 -15.75 -13.30
N ALA A 199 15.11 -15.84 -11.99
CA ALA A 199 16.13 -15.92 -10.95
C ALA A 199 16.96 -17.22 -11.07
N VAL A 200 16.32 -18.39 -11.17
CA VAL A 200 17.03 -19.68 -11.29
C VAL A 200 17.98 -19.69 -12.48
N LEU A 201 17.52 -19.25 -13.66
CA LEU A 201 18.36 -19.25 -14.86
C LEU A 201 19.52 -18.26 -14.77
N GLN A 202 19.30 -17.09 -14.16
CA GLN A 202 20.36 -16.10 -13.92
C GLN A 202 21.43 -16.68 -12.98
N GLU A 203 21.00 -17.27 -11.87
CA GLU A 203 21.92 -17.82 -10.86
C GLU A 203 22.67 -19.07 -11.37
N ILE A 204 22.04 -19.89 -12.22
CA ILE A 204 22.73 -21.00 -12.91
C ILE A 204 23.88 -20.45 -13.77
N ALA A 205 23.65 -19.35 -14.48
CA ALA A 205 24.68 -18.73 -15.31
C ALA A 205 25.81 -18.12 -14.47
N ASP A 206 25.46 -17.38 -13.42
CA ASP A 206 26.42 -16.66 -12.58
C ASP A 206 27.30 -17.60 -11.75
N TYR A 207 26.72 -18.67 -11.20
CA TYR A 207 27.44 -19.67 -10.40
C TYR A 207 27.94 -20.86 -11.21
N GLN A 208 27.69 -20.90 -12.53
CA GLN A 208 28.00 -22.04 -13.40
C GLN A 208 27.49 -23.37 -12.82
N ALA A 209 26.27 -23.35 -12.29
CA ALA A 209 25.73 -24.47 -11.53
C ALA A 209 25.52 -25.69 -12.41
N LYS A 210 25.95 -26.86 -11.94
CA LYS A 210 25.69 -28.16 -12.58
C LYS A 210 24.44 -28.83 -12.05
N VAL A 211 24.06 -28.53 -10.81
CA VAL A 211 22.87 -29.11 -10.19
C VAL A 211 22.03 -28.03 -9.52
N PHE A 212 20.73 -28.10 -9.74
CA PHE A 212 19.72 -27.24 -9.15
C PHE A 212 18.73 -28.09 -8.35
N ILE A 213 18.61 -27.83 -7.05
CA ILE A 213 17.67 -28.51 -6.16
C ILE A 213 16.44 -27.63 -5.95
N LEU A 214 15.28 -28.12 -6.39
CA LEU A 214 13.98 -27.51 -6.17
C LEU A 214 13.28 -28.20 -4.99
N ASP A 215 13.25 -27.57 -3.82
CA ASP A 215 12.57 -28.13 -2.66
C ASP A 215 11.12 -27.66 -2.58
N ILE A 216 10.18 -28.59 -2.71
CA ILE A 216 8.73 -28.33 -2.67
C ILE A 216 8.08 -28.84 -1.39
N SER A 217 8.87 -29.10 -0.34
CA SER A 217 8.37 -29.60 0.95
C SER A 217 7.36 -28.66 1.62
N GLY A 218 7.45 -27.36 1.34
CA GLY A 218 6.54 -26.32 1.83
C GLY A 218 5.31 -26.04 0.94
N VAL A 219 5.08 -26.84 -0.11
CA VAL A 219 3.95 -26.68 -1.03
C VAL A 219 2.80 -27.59 -0.60
N GLY A 220 1.70 -26.99 -0.12
CA GLY A 220 0.57 -27.73 0.45
C GLY A 220 -0.35 -28.39 -0.59
N VAL A 221 -0.67 -27.69 -1.68
CA VAL A 221 -1.49 -28.20 -2.78
C VAL A 221 -0.83 -27.79 -4.09
N VAL A 222 -0.70 -28.74 -5.01
CA VAL A 222 -0.19 -28.51 -6.36
C VAL A 222 -1.36 -28.58 -7.32
N ASP A 223 -1.55 -27.54 -8.14
CA ASP A 223 -2.49 -27.58 -9.25
C ASP A 223 -1.76 -27.80 -10.59
N THR A 224 -2.52 -27.84 -11.68
CA THR A 224 -1.97 -28.02 -13.03
C THR A 224 -1.00 -26.91 -13.44
N ALA A 225 -1.21 -25.67 -12.97
CA ALA A 225 -0.37 -24.54 -13.34
C ALA A 225 1.00 -24.61 -12.64
N VAL A 226 1.00 -24.89 -11.33
CA VAL A 226 2.21 -25.05 -10.51
C VAL A 226 3.02 -26.25 -10.97
N ALA A 227 2.37 -27.37 -11.26
CA ALA A 227 3.05 -28.57 -11.73
C ALA A 227 3.71 -28.36 -13.10
N ASN A 228 3.00 -27.77 -14.06
CA ASN A 228 3.57 -27.41 -15.37
C ASN A 228 4.74 -26.43 -15.23
N TYR A 229 4.67 -25.55 -14.24
CA TYR A 229 5.73 -24.61 -13.97
C TYR A 229 7.03 -25.30 -13.52
N PHE A 230 6.98 -26.24 -12.58
CA PHE A 230 8.17 -26.99 -12.14
C PHE A 230 8.84 -27.74 -13.29
N ILE A 231 8.06 -28.33 -14.20
CA ILE A 231 8.59 -28.98 -15.40
C ILE A 231 9.30 -27.96 -16.30
N LYS A 232 8.70 -26.78 -16.51
CA LYS A 232 9.33 -25.73 -17.35
C LYS A 232 10.66 -25.30 -16.77
N VAL A 233 10.75 -25.07 -15.46
CA VAL A 233 12.00 -24.68 -14.80
C VAL A 233 13.04 -25.78 -14.96
N SER A 234 12.68 -27.03 -14.67
CA SER A 234 13.56 -28.19 -14.85
C SER A 234 14.09 -28.31 -16.29
N LYS A 235 13.22 -28.19 -17.29
CA LYS A 235 13.61 -28.21 -18.72
C LYS A 235 14.53 -27.05 -19.09
N ALA A 236 14.24 -25.85 -18.58
CA ALA A 236 15.06 -24.67 -18.85
C ALA A 236 16.46 -24.78 -18.20
N ALA A 237 16.55 -25.29 -16.97
CA ALA A 237 17.81 -25.59 -16.30
C ALA A 237 18.63 -26.64 -17.08
N ASN A 238 17.98 -27.73 -17.54
CA ASN A 238 18.63 -28.75 -18.34
C ASN A 238 19.20 -28.20 -19.67
N LEU A 239 18.50 -27.26 -20.31
CA LEU A 239 18.99 -26.57 -21.51
C LEU A 239 20.24 -25.71 -21.24
N MET A 240 20.40 -25.23 -20.00
CA MET A 240 21.59 -24.52 -19.53
C MET A 240 22.73 -25.46 -19.09
N GLY A 241 22.53 -26.78 -19.21
CA GLY A 241 23.49 -27.79 -18.74
C GLY A 241 23.46 -28.03 -17.23
N CYS A 242 22.38 -27.62 -16.55
CA CYS A 242 22.18 -27.79 -15.12
C CYS A 242 21.09 -28.82 -14.85
N GLU A 243 21.42 -29.92 -14.18
CA GLU A 243 20.49 -30.98 -13.83
C GLU A 243 19.56 -30.53 -12.69
N CYS A 244 18.26 -30.75 -12.85
CA CYS A 244 17.26 -30.39 -11.84
C CYS A 244 16.84 -31.60 -11.00
N ILE A 245 16.98 -31.48 -9.68
CA ILE A 245 16.50 -32.45 -8.68
C ILE A 245 15.34 -31.84 -7.92
N ILE A 246 14.18 -32.50 -7.88
CA ILE A 246 13.04 -32.07 -7.06
C ILE A 246 13.08 -32.80 -5.71
N SER A 247 13.08 -32.07 -4.60
CA SER A 247 13.00 -32.63 -3.25
C SER A 247 11.69 -32.31 -2.55
N GLY A 248 11.32 -33.15 -1.57
CA GLY A 248 10.18 -32.85 -0.70
C GLY A 248 8.80 -33.14 -1.32
N VAL A 249 8.74 -34.03 -2.32
CA VAL A 249 7.48 -34.48 -2.92
C VAL A 249 6.65 -35.23 -1.87
N THR A 250 5.54 -34.64 -1.42
CA THR A 250 4.62 -35.28 -0.48
C THR A 250 3.70 -36.28 -1.19
N PRO A 251 3.08 -37.25 -0.48
CA PRO A 251 2.13 -38.19 -1.10
C PRO A 251 0.99 -37.52 -1.85
N ALA A 252 0.44 -36.42 -1.31
CA ALA A 252 -0.61 -35.65 -1.95
C ALA A 252 -0.14 -35.04 -3.29
N VAL A 253 1.07 -34.45 -3.30
CA VAL A 253 1.64 -33.88 -4.53
C VAL A 253 1.92 -34.97 -5.56
N ALA A 254 2.49 -36.11 -5.15
CA ALA A 254 2.76 -37.22 -6.05
C ALA A 254 1.46 -37.73 -6.72
N GLN A 255 0.39 -37.91 -5.94
CA GLN A 255 -0.91 -38.32 -6.46
C GLN A 255 -1.45 -37.30 -7.47
N THR A 256 -1.39 -36.01 -7.14
CA THR A 256 -1.88 -34.96 -8.05
C THR A 256 -1.07 -34.89 -9.35
N LEU A 257 0.25 -35.03 -9.31
CA LEU A 257 1.08 -35.07 -10.53
C LEU A 257 0.69 -36.22 -11.47
N VAL A 258 0.40 -37.40 -10.90
CA VAL A 258 -0.07 -38.56 -11.65
C VAL A 258 -1.47 -38.33 -12.24
N GLU A 259 -2.40 -37.81 -11.44
CA GLU A 259 -3.77 -37.50 -11.87
C GLU A 259 -3.81 -36.47 -13.00
N LEU A 260 -2.89 -35.50 -12.98
CA LEU A 260 -2.75 -34.47 -14.02
C LEU A 260 -2.10 -34.99 -15.31
N GLY A 261 -1.64 -36.24 -15.34
CA GLY A 261 -0.97 -36.83 -16.51
C GLY A 261 0.35 -36.15 -16.86
N ILE A 262 1.04 -35.62 -15.84
CA ILE A 262 2.27 -34.87 -16.02
C ILE A 262 3.45 -35.84 -16.19
N ASP A 263 4.13 -35.72 -17.34
CA ASP A 263 5.32 -36.50 -17.63
C ASP A 263 6.53 -35.97 -16.84
N ILE A 264 6.97 -36.80 -15.89
CA ILE A 264 8.15 -36.59 -15.04
C ILE A 264 9.25 -37.62 -15.30
N GLU A 265 9.20 -38.39 -16.40
CA GLU A 265 10.12 -39.53 -16.64
C GLU A 265 11.61 -39.13 -16.60
N ASN A 266 11.92 -37.86 -16.87
CA ASN A 266 13.28 -37.33 -16.89
C ASN A 266 13.58 -36.32 -15.77
N ILE A 267 12.78 -36.31 -14.70
CA ILE A 267 12.99 -35.44 -13.53
C ILE A 267 13.41 -36.30 -12.34
N GLN A 268 14.62 -36.08 -11.85
CA GLN A 268 15.08 -36.75 -10.65
C GLN A 268 14.32 -36.23 -9.42
N THR A 269 13.85 -37.15 -8.58
CA THR A 269 13.14 -36.80 -7.33
C THR A 269 13.81 -37.44 -6.12
N ASN A 270 13.83 -36.72 -5.01
CA ASN A 270 14.31 -37.20 -3.71
C ASN A 270 13.30 -36.85 -2.60
N VAL A 271 13.29 -37.67 -1.54
CA VAL A 271 12.32 -37.50 -0.44
C VAL A 271 12.52 -36.21 0.36
N ASN A 272 13.75 -35.70 0.46
CA ASN A 272 14.08 -34.48 1.19
C ASN A 272 15.38 -33.86 0.67
N ILE A 273 15.65 -32.62 1.11
CA ILE A 273 16.85 -31.85 0.74
C ILE A 273 18.15 -32.62 1.05
N LYS A 274 18.20 -33.38 2.16
CA LYS A 274 19.41 -34.12 2.55
C LYS A 274 19.79 -35.18 1.51
N GLU A 275 18.82 -35.94 1.01
CA GLU A 275 19.06 -36.95 -0.03
C GLU A 275 19.29 -36.31 -1.41
N ALA A 276 18.62 -35.19 -1.70
CA ALA A 276 18.89 -34.42 -2.92
C ALA A 276 20.32 -33.87 -2.94
N LEU A 277 20.80 -33.31 -1.83
CA LEU A 277 22.17 -32.80 -1.73
C LEU A 277 23.21 -33.91 -1.88
N LYS A 278 23.02 -35.07 -1.24
CA LYS A 278 23.90 -36.23 -1.43
C LYS A 278 23.98 -36.65 -2.90
N THR A 279 22.83 -36.67 -3.57
CA THR A 279 22.73 -37.01 -4.99
C THR A 279 23.51 -36.00 -5.83
N ALA A 280 23.24 -34.70 -5.63
CA ALA A 280 23.87 -33.60 -6.34
C ALA A 280 25.40 -33.61 -6.20
N ILE A 281 25.91 -33.86 -4.99
CA ILE A 281 27.35 -33.97 -4.74
C ILE A 281 27.97 -35.17 -5.48
N GLY A 282 27.20 -36.25 -5.70
CA GLY A 282 27.67 -37.41 -6.46
C GLY A 282 27.72 -37.21 -7.98
N GLN A 283 27.14 -36.12 -8.50
CA GLN A 283 27.08 -35.79 -9.93
C GLN A 283 28.19 -34.82 -10.38
N ILE A 284 28.88 -34.17 -9.43
CA ILE A 284 29.94 -33.20 -9.68
C ILE A 284 31.33 -33.80 -9.46
#